data_AF-A0A1H8P6A5-F1
#
_entry.id   AF-A0A1H8P6A5-F1
#
_cell.length_a   1.000
_cell.length_b   1.000
_cell.length_c   1.000
_cell.angle_alpha   90.00
_cell.angle_beta   90.00
_cell.angle_gamma   90.00
#
_symmetry.space_group_name_H-M   'P 1'
#
loop_
_entity.id
_entity.type
_entity.pdbx_description
1 polymer ?
#
loop_
_entity_poly.entity_id
_entity_poly.type
_entity_poly.pdbx_seq_one_letter_code
_entity_poly.pdbx_strand_id
1 'polypeptide(L)'
;MKRSLLFSAGFCLILSACNTPITYFGDKLSPTNSVDIYYSAHDVKREYKVIGHLTCPNYIHQETVIKKLSAYSKTIGADAIVILGTAAVKDSQAAVVNADALKYADK
;
A
#
# COMPACT_ATOMS: atom_id res chain seq x y z
N MET A 1 -15.94 10.48 -51.86
CA MET A 1 -14.70 10.93 -51.17
C MET A 1 -14.86 10.60 -49.68
N LYS A 2 -14.68 9.32 -49.32
CA LYS A 2 -13.58 8.74 -48.51
C LYS A 2 -13.50 9.28 -47.06
N ARG A 3 -14.26 8.59 -46.21
CA ARG A 3 -14.43 8.69 -44.75
C ARG A 3 -13.10 8.40 -44.01
N SER A 4 -12.17 9.36 -43.97
CA SER A 4 -10.82 9.14 -43.42
C SER A 4 -10.39 10.20 -42.40
N LEU A 5 -11.27 10.58 -41.48
CA LEU A 5 -10.96 11.58 -40.43
C LEU A 5 -11.49 11.18 -39.04
N LEU A 6 -11.54 9.88 -38.74
CA LEU A 6 -12.01 9.36 -37.45
C LEU A 6 -11.08 8.29 -36.86
N PHE A 7 -9.77 8.36 -37.10
CA PHE A 7 -8.83 7.34 -36.63
C PHE A 7 -7.72 7.82 -35.68
N SER A 8 -7.70 9.11 -35.30
CA SER A 8 -6.55 9.69 -34.56
C SER A 8 -6.80 10.03 -33.08
N ALA A 9 -7.94 9.65 -32.49
CA ALA A 9 -8.29 10.04 -31.11
C ALA A 9 -8.35 8.89 -30.08
N GLY A 10 -7.90 7.67 -30.43
CA GLY A 10 -8.12 6.48 -29.60
C GLY A 10 -6.90 5.74 -29.06
N PHE A 11 -5.67 6.12 -29.42
CA PHE A 11 -4.51 5.22 -29.26
C PHE A 11 -3.55 5.52 -28.08
N CYS A 12 -3.84 6.48 -27.21
CA CYS A 12 -2.89 6.87 -26.14
C CYS A 12 -3.27 6.42 -24.71
N LEU A 13 -4.27 5.55 -24.52
CA LEU A 13 -4.82 5.26 -23.17
C LEU A 13 -4.34 3.96 -22.50
N ILE A 14 -3.27 3.32 -22.99
CA ILE A 14 -2.88 1.97 -22.51
C ILE A 14 -1.44 1.89 -21.98
N LEU A 15 -1.00 2.91 -21.25
CA LEU A 15 0.18 2.79 -20.37
C LEU A 15 -0.29 2.54 -18.93
N SER A 16 -1.06 1.48 -18.72
CA SER A 16 -1.30 0.93 -17.38
C SER A 16 0.03 0.39 -16.87
N ALA A 17 0.79 1.23 -16.17
CA ALA A 17 2.04 0.84 -15.54
C ALA A 17 1.82 -0.44 -14.73
N CYS A 18 2.68 -1.44 -14.93
CA CYS A 18 2.81 -2.60 -14.05
C CYS A 18 3.20 -2.11 -12.66
N ASN A 19 2.21 -1.72 -11.86
CA ASN A 19 2.42 -1.39 -10.46
C ASN A 19 2.53 -2.71 -9.72
N THR A 20 3.72 -3.08 -9.27
CA THR A 20 3.91 -4.23 -8.40
C THR A 20 3.06 -4.02 -7.15
N PRO A 21 2.01 -4.84 -6.94
CA PRO A 21 0.99 -4.54 -5.95
C PRO A 21 1.52 -4.72 -4.53
N ILE A 22 0.97 -3.94 -3.60
CA ILE A 22 1.10 -4.26 -2.18
C ILE A 22 0.37 -5.57 -1.95
N THR A 23 1.04 -6.53 -1.31
CA THR A 23 0.38 -7.75 -0.84
C THR A 23 -0.11 -7.56 0.57
N TYR A 24 -1.29 -8.11 0.86
CA TYR A 24 -1.92 -8.03 2.16
C TYR A 24 -2.41 -9.41 2.61
N PHE A 25 -2.18 -9.73 3.87
CA PHE A 25 -2.67 -10.94 4.50
C PHE A 25 -3.35 -10.59 5.82
N GLY A 26 -4.68 -10.70 5.87
CA GLY A 26 -5.46 -10.39 7.05
C GLY A 26 -6.93 -10.08 6.78
N ASP A 27 -7.60 -9.59 7.81
CA ASP A 27 -9.01 -9.20 7.80
C ASP A 27 -9.22 -7.91 7.01
N LYS A 28 -10.31 -7.81 6.25
CA LYS A 28 -10.71 -6.56 5.59
C LYS A 28 -11.91 -5.95 6.32
N LEU A 29 -11.75 -4.71 6.76
CA LEU A 29 -12.79 -3.95 7.47
C LEU A 29 -13.30 -2.78 6.60
N SER A 30 -14.27 -2.04 7.14
CA SER A 30 -14.78 -0.82 6.49
C SER A 30 -13.64 0.19 6.28
N PRO A 31 -13.51 0.79 5.08
CA PRO A 31 -12.45 1.74 4.78
C PRO A 31 -12.39 2.92 5.75
N THR A 32 -11.18 3.45 5.97
CA THR A 32 -10.91 4.62 6.81
C THR A 32 -10.45 5.81 5.98
N ASN A 33 -10.60 7.02 6.52
CA ASN A 33 -10.17 8.25 5.86
C ASN A 33 -8.70 8.61 6.15
N SER A 34 -8.18 8.14 7.30
CA SER A 34 -6.85 8.42 7.81
C SER A 34 -6.20 7.14 8.32
N VAL A 35 -4.86 7.10 8.24
CA VAL A 35 -4.02 6.04 8.77
C VAL A 35 -2.84 6.70 9.45
N ASP A 36 -2.68 6.45 10.75
CA ASP A 36 -1.48 6.88 11.49
C ASP A 36 -0.30 5.99 11.11
N ILE A 37 0.92 6.55 11.09
CA ILE A 37 2.12 5.84 10.67
C ILE A 37 3.09 5.80 11.84
N TYR A 38 3.50 4.60 12.22
CA TYR A 38 4.49 4.33 13.25
C TYR A 38 5.64 3.49 12.70
N TYR A 39 6.77 3.52 13.40
CA TYR A 39 7.95 2.72 13.09
C TYR A 39 8.29 1.71 14.20
N SER A 40 7.47 1.69 15.26
CA SER A 40 7.56 0.76 16.37
C SER A 40 6.19 0.58 17.01
N ALA A 41 5.87 -0.66 17.36
CA ALA A 41 4.65 -0.97 18.10
C ALA A 41 4.60 -0.28 19.48
N HIS A 42 5.76 0.02 20.07
CA HIS A 42 5.86 0.71 21.36
C HIS A 42 5.42 2.18 21.32
N ASP A 43 5.42 2.79 20.13
CA ASP A 43 4.99 4.18 19.93
C ASP A 43 3.46 4.30 19.81
N VAL A 44 2.78 3.18 19.58
CA VAL A 44 1.32 3.12 19.54
C VAL A 44 0.79 3.15 20.98
N LYS A 45 0.25 4.30 21.40
CA LYS A 45 -0.25 4.50 22.77
C LYS A 45 -1.71 4.10 22.97
N ARG A 46 -2.43 3.81 21.89
CA ARG A 46 -3.83 3.36 21.92
C ARG A 46 -3.88 1.85 21.96
N GLU A 47 -4.93 1.29 22.56
CA GLU A 47 -5.20 -0.15 22.41
C GLU A 47 -5.57 -0.48 20.95
N TYR A 48 -5.03 -1.58 20.45
CA TYR A 48 -5.23 -1.99 19.06
C TYR A 48 -5.21 -3.51 18.89
N LYS A 49 -5.75 -3.95 17.75
CA LYS A 49 -5.57 -5.30 17.20
C LYS A 49 -4.80 -5.19 15.88
N VAL A 50 -3.86 -6.10 15.65
CA VAL A 50 -3.29 -6.30 14.31
C VAL A 50 -4.33 -7.01 13.45
N ILE A 51 -4.74 -6.37 12.36
CA ILE A 51 -5.74 -6.91 11.43
C ILE A 51 -5.12 -7.56 10.20
N GLY A 52 -3.83 -7.31 9.93
CA GLY A 52 -3.10 -8.01 8.90
C GLY A 52 -1.69 -7.47 8.67
N HIS A 53 -1.01 -8.07 7.69
CA HIS A 53 0.37 -7.77 7.34
C HIS A 53 0.46 -7.33 5.89
N LEU A 54 1.26 -6.28 5.65
CA LEU A 54 1.48 -5.64 4.36
C LEU A 54 2.92 -5.88 3.93
N THR A 55 3.11 -6.19 2.65
CA THR A 55 4.43 -6.17 2.01
C THR A 55 4.37 -5.29 0.78
N CYS A 56 5.27 -4.32 0.72
CA CYS A 56 5.42 -3.37 -0.37
C CYS A 56 6.82 -3.52 -0.96
N PRO A 57 7.00 -3.55 -2.29
CA PRO A 57 8.32 -3.44 -2.89
C PRO A 57 9.06 -2.22 -2.34
N ASN A 58 10.33 -2.37 -2.02
CA ASN A 58 11.15 -1.24 -1.63
C ASN A 58 11.44 -0.38 -2.86
N TYR A 59 10.98 0.87 -2.85
CA TYR A 59 11.23 1.83 -3.93
C TYR A 59 12.41 2.73 -3.57
N ILE A 60 13.05 3.33 -4.58
CA ILE A 60 14.17 4.29 -4.40
C ILE A 60 13.81 5.40 -3.41
N HIS A 61 12.55 5.88 -3.46
CA HIS A 61 12.05 6.94 -2.59
C HIS A 61 11.15 6.36 -1.49
N GLN A 62 11.60 6.47 -0.24
CA GLN A 62 10.88 5.98 0.94
C GLN A 62 9.47 6.61 1.07
N GLU A 63 9.32 7.88 0.71
CA GLU A 63 8.02 8.58 0.70
C GLU A 63 6.98 7.88 -0.19
N THR A 64 7.44 7.25 -1.27
CA THR A 64 6.56 6.51 -2.19
C THR A 64 6.06 5.23 -1.52
N VAL A 65 6.93 4.52 -0.79
CA VAL A 65 6.55 3.34 -0.01
C VAL A 65 5.51 3.71 1.04
N ILE A 66 5.77 4.77 1.82
CA ILE A 66 4.88 5.25 2.89
C ILE A 66 3.52 5.65 2.32
N LYS A 67 3.52 6.43 1.22
CA LYS A 67 2.28 6.85 0.55
C LYS A 67 1.47 5.67 0.04
N LYS A 68 2.11 4.68 -0.58
CA LYS A 68 1.43 3.47 -1.08
C LYS A 68 0.87 2.63 0.07
N LEU A 69 1.65 2.38 1.11
CA LEU A 69 1.21 1.63 2.30
C LEU A 69 0.04 2.33 2.99
N SER A 70 0.13 3.64 3.24
CA SER A 70 -0.96 4.43 3.85
C SER A 70 -2.23 4.40 3.00
N ALA A 71 -2.11 4.63 1.68
CA ALA A 71 -3.26 4.61 0.77
C ALA A 71 -3.94 3.24 0.75
N TYR A 72 -3.18 2.15 0.66
CA TYR A 72 -3.74 0.80 0.67
C TYR A 72 -4.38 0.47 2.02
N SER A 73 -3.73 0.86 3.12
CA SER A 73 -4.19 0.61 4.50
C SER A 73 -5.57 1.24 4.78
N LYS A 74 -5.85 2.41 4.20
CA LYS A 74 -7.19 3.01 4.23
C LYS A 74 -8.24 2.11 3.59
N THR A 75 -7.92 1.46 2.47
CA THR A 75 -8.87 0.61 1.73
C THR A 75 -9.20 -0.71 2.44
N ILE A 76 -8.34 -1.16 3.35
CA ILE A 76 -8.54 -2.37 4.16
C ILE A 76 -9.10 -2.09 5.55
N GLY A 77 -9.32 -0.81 5.88
CA GLY A 77 -9.96 -0.39 7.13
C GLY A 77 -9.03 -0.29 8.33
N ALA A 78 -7.71 -0.20 8.10
CA ALA A 78 -6.75 0.06 9.16
C ALA A 78 -6.85 1.51 9.65
N ASP A 79 -6.67 1.72 10.95
CA ASP A 79 -6.52 3.06 11.53
C ASP A 79 -5.06 3.46 11.69
N ALA A 80 -4.14 2.50 11.72
CA ALA A 80 -2.70 2.75 11.78
C ALA A 80 -1.90 1.67 11.06
N ILE A 81 -0.64 1.98 10.76
CA ILE A 81 0.37 1.01 10.36
C ILE A 81 1.64 1.13 11.21
N VAL A 82 2.31 0.00 11.44
CA VAL A 82 3.66 -0.04 12.02
C VAL A 82 4.61 -0.59 10.95
N ILE A 83 5.55 0.22 10.46
CA ILE A 83 6.56 -0.21 9.51
C ILE A 83 7.63 -1.01 10.24
N LEU A 84 7.82 -2.27 9.85
CA LEU A 84 8.72 -3.23 10.51
C LEU A 84 10.15 -3.18 9.95
N GLY A 85 10.36 -2.49 8.83
CA GLY A 85 11.66 -2.35 8.17
C GLY A 85 11.72 -3.03 6.82
N THR A 86 12.95 -3.23 6.33
CA THR A 86 13.22 -3.83 5.02
C THR A 86 13.66 -5.28 5.15
N ALA A 87 13.27 -6.12 4.19
CA ALA A 87 13.74 -7.50 4.08
C ALA A 87 14.20 -7.78 2.65
N ALA A 88 15.27 -8.56 2.50
CA ALA A 88 15.72 -9.06 1.20
C ALA A 88 14.74 -10.12 0.69
N VAL A 89 14.43 -10.10 -0.60
CA VAL A 89 13.68 -11.16 -1.26
C VAL A 89 14.65 -12.30 -1.58
N LYS A 90 14.32 -13.53 -1.18
CA LYS A 90 15.14 -14.71 -1.52
C LYS A 90 15.33 -14.80 -3.04
N ASP A 91 16.54 -15.12 -3.45
CA ASP A 91 16.93 -15.31 -4.86
C ASP A 91 16.70 -14.08 -5.75
N SER A 92 16.70 -12.88 -5.18
CA SER A 92 16.56 -11.62 -5.89
C SER A 92 17.40 -10.51 -5.26
N GLN A 93 17.82 -9.53 -6.05
CA GLN A 93 18.42 -8.28 -5.53
C GLN A 93 17.37 -7.29 -5.00
N ALA A 94 16.07 -7.63 -5.11
CA ALA A 94 14.99 -6.79 -4.61
C ALA A 94 14.89 -6.83 -3.08
N ALA A 95 14.49 -5.70 -2.50
CA ALA A 95 14.07 -5.60 -1.12
C ALA A 95 12.57 -5.27 -1.05
N VAL A 96 11.95 -5.63 0.06
CA VAL A 96 10.57 -5.28 0.40
C VAL A 96 10.55 -4.54 1.73
N VAL A 97 9.49 -3.78 1.95
CA VAL A 97 9.14 -3.16 3.22
C VAL A 97 7.92 -3.86 3.78
N ASN A 98 8.03 -4.34 5.01
CA ASN A 98 6.92 -4.97 5.72
C ASN A 98 6.28 -3.97 6.69
N ALA A 99 4.96 -4.07 6.86
CA ALA A 99 4.24 -3.30 7.85
C ALA A 99 3.07 -4.10 8.42
N ASP A 100 2.73 -3.85 9.68
CA ASP A 100 1.49 -4.33 10.28
C ASP A 100 0.39 -3.31 10.06
N ALA A 101 -0.82 -3.78 9.76
CA ALA A 101 -2.05 -3.00 9.71
C ALA A 101 -2.81 -3.15 11.03
N LEU A 102 -3.15 -2.03 11.66
CA LEU A 102 -3.73 -1.99 13.00
C LEU A 102 -5.14 -1.41 12.92
N LYS A 103 -6.03 -1.96 13.75
CA LYS A 103 -7.34 -1.39 14.06
C LYS A 103 -7.34 -0.99 15.53
N TYR A 104 -7.69 0.26 15.83
CA TYR A 104 -7.80 0.68 17.23
C TYR A 104 -9.05 0.08 17.87
N ALA A 105 -8.97 -0.32 19.14
CA ALA A 105 -10.05 -1.00 19.85
C ALA A 105 -11.19 -0.05 20.29
N ASP A 106 -10.92 1.24 20.31
CA ASP A 106 -11.80 2.32 20.79
C ASP A 106 -12.65 2.97 19.68
N LYS A 107 -12.71 2.37 18.49
CA LYS A 107 -13.44 2.88 17.31
C LYS A 107 -14.48 1.91 16.77
#